data_AF-T1GND6-F1
#
_entry.id   AF-T1GND6-F1
#
_cell.length_a   1.000
_cell.length_b   1.000
_cell.length_c   1.000
_cell.angle_alpha   90.00
_cell.angle_beta   90.00
_cell.angle_gamma   90.00
#
_symmetry.space_group_name_H-M   'P 1'
#
loop_
_entity.id
_entity.type
_entity.pdbx_description
1 polymer ?
#
loop_
_entity_poly.entity_id
_entity_poly.type
_entity_poly.pdbx_seq_one_letter_code
_entity_poly.pdbx_strand_id
1 'polypeptide(L)'
;INTNFKKQSKDSLPCDFLGIIPSPQIDGYRNKSEFAIGRNSNNEIIVGFRLGSYSDGSTEVGEITNLPHIPDKVKKCVYKFQEFVRKSKFLPFNPEQNSGHFRQLMVRYSSVSEEIMIVPGIRT
;
A
#
# COMPACT_ATOMS: atom_id res chain seq x y z
N ILE A 1 13.53 18.75 8.46
CA ILE A 1 12.29 19.08 9.21
C ILE A 1 12.66 19.05 10.69
N ASN A 2 12.92 20.22 11.28
CA ASN A 2 13.19 20.37 12.70
C ASN A 2 11.85 20.61 13.41
N THR A 3 11.24 19.57 13.96
CA THR A 3 10.04 19.69 14.79
C THR A 3 10.44 19.79 16.26
N ASN A 4 10.61 21.04 16.73
CA ASN A 4 10.71 21.37 18.15
C ASN A 4 9.35 21.12 18.83
N PHE A 5 9.10 19.89 19.29
CA PHE A 5 8.05 19.65 20.28
C PHE A 5 8.50 20.29 21.61
N LYS A 6 7.94 21.46 21.96
CA LYS A 6 8.13 22.04 23.30
C LYS A 6 7.64 21.03 24.33
N LYS A 7 8.55 20.49 25.14
CA LYS A 7 8.21 19.67 26.32
C LYS A 7 7.30 20.50 27.24
N GLN A 8 6.02 20.13 27.36
CA GLN A 8 5.20 20.59 28.47
C GLN A 8 5.82 20.09 29.78
N SER A 9 5.80 20.91 30.82
CA SER A 9 6.22 20.53 32.17
C SER A 9 5.39 19.33 32.62
N LYS A 10 6.04 18.31 33.20
CA LYS A 10 5.36 17.08 33.70
C LYS A 10 4.13 17.38 34.57
N ASP A 11 4.15 18.49 35.31
CA ASP A 11 3.10 18.91 36.23
C ASP A 11 1.80 19.40 35.57
N SER A 12 1.74 19.52 34.23
CA SER A 12 0.53 19.96 33.51
C SER A 12 -0.23 18.83 32.81
N LEU A 13 0.22 17.58 32.95
CA LEU A 13 -0.44 16.43 32.33
C LEU A 13 -1.42 15.79 33.32
N PRO A 14 -2.63 15.39 32.88
CA PRO A 14 -3.61 14.76 33.76
C PRO A 14 -3.20 13.35 34.23
N CYS A 15 -2.10 12.80 33.70
CA CYS A 15 -1.55 11.51 34.06
C CYS A 15 -0.05 11.42 33.71
N ASP A 16 0.61 10.41 34.28
CA ASP A 16 2.00 10.10 34.00
C ASP A 16 2.21 9.71 32.53
N PHE A 17 2.97 10.52 31.80
CA PHE A 17 3.39 10.19 30.45
C PHE A 17 4.60 9.24 30.48
N LEU A 18 4.35 7.98 30.15
CA LEU A 18 5.37 6.91 30.10
C LEU A 18 6.28 6.97 28.85
N GLY A 19 6.00 7.87 27.91
CA GLY A 19 6.73 7.95 26.64
C GLY A 19 6.14 7.09 25.53
N ILE A 20 6.78 7.12 24.36
CA ILE A 20 6.40 6.32 23.18
C ILE A 20 7.16 5.00 23.22
N ILE A 21 6.46 3.87 23.18
CA ILE A 21 7.07 2.55 23.03
C ILE A 21 7.38 2.32 21.54
N PRO A 22 8.65 2.16 21.15
CA PRO A 22 9.01 1.93 19.75
C PRO A 22 8.58 0.53 19.29
N SER A 23 8.29 0.40 17.99
CA SER A 23 8.03 -0.91 17.38
C SER A 23 9.30 -1.77 17.47
N PRO A 24 9.19 -3.08 17.77
CA PRO A 24 10.32 -4.00 17.71
C PRO A 24 10.81 -4.22 16.26
N GLN A 25 9.98 -3.89 15.27
CA GLN A 25 10.28 -4.04 13.84
C GLN A 25 9.83 -2.78 13.08
N ILE A 26 10.77 -2.13 12.41
CA ILE A 26 10.53 -0.87 11.66
C ILE A 26 10.43 -1.08 10.15
N ASP A 27 11.02 -2.17 9.62
CA ASP A 27 10.96 -2.56 8.22
C ASP A 27 10.14 -3.84 8.06
N GLY A 28 9.30 -3.92 7.03
CA GLY A 28 8.51 -5.10 6.71
C GLY A 28 7.48 -5.48 7.77
N TYR A 29 7.10 -4.56 8.67
CA TYR A 29 6.18 -4.83 9.77
C TYR A 29 4.72 -5.00 9.32
N ARG A 30 4.37 -4.56 8.11
CA ARG A 30 2.98 -4.48 7.69
C ARG A 30 2.43 -5.85 7.27
N ASN A 31 1.48 -6.37 8.05
CA ASN A 31 0.84 -7.66 7.83
C ASN A 31 -0.39 -7.61 6.91
N LYS A 32 -0.93 -6.42 6.60
CA LYS A 32 -2.02 -6.21 5.64
C LYS A 32 -1.72 -4.99 4.76
N SER A 33 -1.69 -5.20 3.46
CA SER A 33 -1.49 -4.15 2.46
C SER A 33 -2.56 -4.25 1.39
N GLU A 34 -3.06 -3.10 0.95
CA GLU A 34 -4.06 -2.99 -0.11
C GLU A 34 -3.47 -2.10 -1.20
N PHE A 35 -3.45 -2.63 -2.41
CA PHE A 35 -2.80 -2.03 -3.57
C PHE A 35 -3.86 -1.69 -4.61
N ALA A 36 -3.76 -0.50 -5.19
CA ALA A 36 -4.49 -0.12 -6.38
C ALA A 36 -3.89 -0.83 -7.60
N ILE A 37 -4.75 -1.13 -8.57
CA ILE A 37 -4.34 -1.64 -9.88
C ILE A 37 -4.70 -0.54 -10.88
N GLY A 38 -3.71 -0.05 -11.62
CA GLY A 38 -3.89 1.09 -12.51
C GLY A 38 -2.74 1.22 -13.49
N ARG A 39 -2.49 2.44 -13.95
CA ARG A 39 -1.41 2.75 -14.88
C ARG A 39 -0.47 3.81 -14.33
N ASN A 40 0.80 3.74 -14.69
CA ASN A 40 1.76 4.82 -14.42
C ASN A 40 1.71 5.90 -15.53
N SER A 41 2.54 6.93 -15.40
CA SER A 41 2.78 7.99 -16.40
C SER A 41 3.23 7.47 -17.76
N ASN A 42 3.86 6.29 -17.83
CA ASN A 42 4.25 5.63 -19.08
C ASN A 42 3.12 4.75 -19.66
N ASN A 43 1.91 4.81 -19.11
CA ASN A 43 0.75 4.02 -19.48
C ASN A 43 0.94 2.50 -19.28
N GLU A 44 1.89 2.07 -18.45
CA GLU A 44 2.15 0.67 -18.11
C GLU A 44 1.25 0.24 -16.96
N ILE A 45 0.79 -1.03 -16.97
CA ILE A 45 -0.02 -1.57 -15.87
C ILE A 45 0.86 -1.76 -14.63
N ILE A 46 0.47 -1.10 -13.53
CA ILE A 46 1.13 -1.17 -12.22
C ILE A 46 0.15 -1.64 -11.14
N VAL A 47 0.65 -2.43 -10.19
CA VAL A 47 -0.02 -2.77 -8.93
C VAL A 47 0.74 -2.12 -7.78
N GLY A 48 0.15 -1.10 -7.16
CA GLY A 48 0.85 -0.34 -6.13
C GLY A 48 -0.02 0.72 -5.45
N PHE A 49 0.51 1.92 -5.24
CA PHE A 49 -0.23 3.00 -4.56
C PHE A 49 -0.58 4.13 -5.52
N ARG A 50 -1.76 4.71 -5.33
CA ARG A 50 -2.17 5.88 -6.12
C ARG A 50 -1.30 7.09 -5.79
N LEU A 51 -0.82 7.76 -6.83
CA LEU A 51 -0.04 8.99 -6.77
C LEU A 51 -0.98 10.17 -7.03
N GLY A 52 -1.71 10.60 -5.99
CA GLY A 52 -2.59 11.79 -6.03
C GLY A 52 -4.02 11.54 -5.58
N SER A 53 -4.76 12.64 -5.37
CA SER A 53 -6.18 12.62 -5.07
C SER A 53 -7.04 12.60 -6.34
N TYR A 54 -8.21 11.97 -6.25
CA TYR A 54 -9.21 12.00 -7.33
C TYR A 54 -9.63 13.43 -7.72
N SER A 55 -9.58 14.39 -6.79
CA SER A 55 -9.87 15.81 -7.05
C SER A 55 -8.95 16.42 -8.10
N ASP A 56 -7.75 15.86 -8.27
CA ASP A 56 -6.71 16.39 -9.14
C ASP A 56 -6.70 15.65 -10.49
N GLY A 57 -7.67 14.75 -10.73
CA GLY A 57 -7.79 13.96 -11.95
C GLY A 57 -6.71 12.87 -12.12
N SER A 58 -5.79 12.73 -11.17
CA SER A 58 -4.73 11.72 -11.26
C SER A 58 -5.23 10.34 -10.82
N THR A 59 -5.14 9.38 -11.74
CA THR A 59 -5.32 7.95 -11.45
C THR A 59 -4.01 7.17 -11.52
N GLU A 60 -2.88 7.89 -11.51
CA GLU A 60 -1.55 7.29 -11.64
C GLU A 60 -1.26 6.36 -10.45
N VAL A 61 -0.65 5.20 -10.74
CA VAL A 61 -0.24 4.22 -9.74
C VAL A 61 1.28 4.07 -9.76
N GLY A 62 1.89 4.25 -8.58
CA GLY A 62 3.32 4.11 -8.35
C GLY A 62 3.72 2.72 -7.86
N GLU A 63 4.96 2.35 -8.18
CA GLU A 63 5.60 1.09 -7.82
C GLU A 63 5.84 0.92 -6.32
N ILE A 64 5.99 -0.33 -5.87
CA ILE A 64 6.15 -0.67 -4.45
C ILE A 64 7.57 -1.11 -4.05
N THR A 65 8.53 -1.07 -4.97
CA THR A 65 9.88 -1.65 -4.82
C THR A 65 10.60 -1.13 -3.58
N ASN A 66 10.55 0.19 -3.37
CA ASN A 66 11.32 0.89 -2.34
C ASN A 66 10.48 1.27 -1.12
N LEU A 67 9.52 0.43 -0.74
CA LEU A 67 8.67 0.66 0.44
C LEU A 67 9.18 -0.16 1.65
N PRO A 68 9.74 0.50 2.68
CA PRO A 68 10.37 -0.20 3.82
C PRO A 68 9.35 -0.96 4.65
N HIS A 69 8.14 -0.44 4.81
CA HIS A 69 7.10 -1.05 5.63
C HIS A 69 6.50 -2.34 5.04
N ILE A 70 6.76 -2.65 3.77
CA ILE A 70 6.20 -3.82 3.07
C ILE A 70 7.22 -4.97 3.07
N PRO A 71 6.85 -6.17 3.54
CA PRO A 71 7.71 -7.34 3.48
C PRO A 71 8.10 -7.71 2.04
N ASP A 72 9.33 -8.18 1.82
CA ASP A 72 9.78 -8.59 0.48
C ASP A 72 9.00 -9.75 -0.11
N LYS A 73 8.49 -10.67 0.73
CA LYS A 73 7.57 -11.73 0.28
C LYS A 73 6.29 -11.13 -0.33
N VAL A 74 5.73 -10.08 0.27
CA VAL A 74 4.58 -9.35 -0.26
C VAL A 74 4.94 -8.63 -1.56
N LYS A 75 6.10 -7.96 -1.64
CA LYS A 75 6.56 -7.31 -2.87
C LYS A 75 6.66 -8.29 -4.04
N LYS A 76 7.24 -9.47 -3.81
CA LYS A 76 7.32 -10.55 -4.81
C LYS A 76 5.94 -11.01 -5.28
N CYS A 77 4.99 -11.20 -4.36
CA CYS A 77 3.62 -11.58 -4.70
C CYS A 77 2.91 -10.52 -5.55
N VAL A 78 3.04 -9.25 -5.18
CA VAL A 78 2.46 -8.14 -5.94
C VAL A 78 3.06 -8.06 -7.34
N TYR A 79 4.38 -8.22 -7.48
CA TYR A 79 5.04 -8.24 -8.79
C TYR A 79 4.53 -9.40 -9.67
N LYS A 80 4.37 -10.61 -9.09
CA LYS A 80 3.79 -11.74 -9.81
C LYS A 80 2.35 -11.48 -10.23
N PHE A 81 1.56 -10.82 -9.39
CA PHE A 81 0.19 -10.45 -9.72
C PHE A 81 0.13 -9.36 -10.81
N GLN A 82 1.04 -8.39 -10.79
CA GLN A 82 1.19 -7.39 -11.85
C GLN A 82 1.47 -8.06 -13.21
N GLU A 83 2.39 -9.01 -13.26
CA GLU A 83 2.68 -9.80 -14.46
C GLU A 83 1.47 -10.61 -14.93
N PHE A 84 0.69 -11.15 -14.00
CA PHE A 84 -0.58 -11.83 -14.31
C PHE A 84 -1.59 -10.88 -14.95
N VAL A 85 -1.79 -9.67 -14.39
CA VAL A 85 -2.70 -8.66 -14.96
C VAL A 85 -2.23 -8.24 -16.36
N ARG A 86 -0.93 -8.02 -16.57
CA ARG A 86 -0.36 -7.64 -17.87
C ARG A 86 -0.58 -8.69 -18.96
N LYS A 87 -0.57 -9.98 -18.59
CA LYS A 87 -0.82 -11.10 -19.52
C LYS A 87 -2.30 -11.43 -19.68
N SER A 88 -3.16 -10.85 -18.84
CA SER A 88 -4.60 -11.06 -18.89
C SER A 88 -5.23 -10.28 -20.04
N LYS A 89 -6.36 -10.76 -20.55
CA LYS A 89 -7.25 -9.99 -21.43
C LYS A 89 -8.02 -8.88 -20.70
N PHE A 90 -8.02 -8.90 -19.36
CA PHE A 90 -8.76 -7.98 -18.52
C PHE A 90 -7.90 -6.80 -18.10
N LEU A 91 -8.45 -5.59 -18.25
CA LEU A 91 -7.74 -4.35 -17.94
C LEU A 91 -7.96 -3.90 -16.48
N PRO A 92 -7.05 -3.06 -15.93
CA PRO A 92 -7.33 -2.27 -14.74
C PRO A 92 -8.64 -1.49 -14.88
N PHE A 93 -9.37 -1.36 -13.78
CA PHE A 93 -10.62 -0.64 -13.74
C PHE A 93 -10.38 0.88 -13.91
N ASN A 94 -11.00 1.47 -14.93
CA ASN A 94 -11.04 2.91 -15.17
C ASN A 94 -12.39 3.48 -14.69
N PRO A 95 -12.40 4.32 -13.64
CA PRO A 95 -13.62 4.97 -13.15
C PRO A 95 -14.29 5.90 -14.16
N GLU A 96 -13.53 6.58 -15.02
CA GLU A 96 -14.06 7.58 -15.96
C GLU A 96 -14.84 6.92 -17.10
N GLN A 97 -14.30 5.84 -17.65
CA GLN A 97 -14.91 5.06 -18.72
C GLN A 97 -15.83 3.95 -18.19
N ASN A 98 -15.87 3.79 -16.87
CA ASN A 98 -16.57 2.71 -16.18
C ASN A 98 -16.27 1.32 -16.78
N SER A 99 -15.02 1.09 -17.15
CA SER A 99 -14.56 -0.09 -17.91
C SER A 99 -13.41 -0.80 -17.21
N GLY A 100 -13.18 -2.06 -17.55
CA GLY A 100 -12.14 -2.90 -16.94
C GLY A 100 -12.61 -3.61 -15.68
N HIS A 101 -11.75 -4.47 -15.13
CA HIS A 101 -12.15 -5.45 -14.11
C HIS A 101 -11.28 -5.39 -12.86
N PHE A 102 -9.98 -5.25 -13.01
CA PHE A 102 -9.06 -5.29 -11.86
C PHE A 102 -9.06 -3.95 -11.12
N ARG A 103 -9.59 -3.91 -9.90
CA ARG A 103 -9.67 -2.68 -9.11
C ARG A 103 -8.55 -2.57 -8.09
N GLN A 104 -8.32 -3.64 -7.34
CA GLN A 104 -7.39 -3.66 -6.22
C GLN A 104 -6.88 -5.06 -5.92
N LEU A 105 -5.80 -5.12 -5.16
CA LEU A 105 -5.24 -6.35 -4.62
C LEU A 105 -5.01 -6.16 -3.11
N MET A 106 -5.67 -6.96 -2.28
CA MET A 106 -5.37 -7.01 -0.85
C MET A 106 -4.49 -8.22 -0.57
N VAL A 107 -3.40 -8.00 0.17
CA VAL A 107 -2.46 -9.05 0.60
C VAL A 107 -2.35 -9.02 2.10
N ARG A 108 -2.50 -10.19 2.72
CA ARG A 108 -2.15 -10.44 4.12
C ARG A 108 -0.96 -11.38 4.21
N TYR A 109 0.00 -11.04 5.06
CA TYR A 109 1.19 -11.85 5.31
C TYR A 109 1.40 -12.00 6.81
N SER A 110 1.55 -13.24 7.25
CA SER A 110 1.93 -13.58 8.62
C SER A 110 3.43 -13.86 8.66
N SER A 111 4.19 -13.07 9.43
CA SER A 111 5.61 -13.34 9.65
C SER A 111 5.85 -14.56 10.55
N VAL A 112 4.86 -14.96 11.35
CA VAL A 112 4.95 -16.10 12.28
C VAL A 112 4.71 -17.43 11.56
N SER A 113 3.64 -17.51 10.77
CA SER A 113 3.31 -18.74 10.02
C SER A 113 3.92 -18.79 8.62
N GLU A 114 4.53 -17.68 8.17
CA GLU A 114 5.02 -17.47 6.81
C GLU A 114 3.95 -17.60 5.70
N GLU A 115 2.67 -17.59 6.07
CA GLU A 115 1.56 -17.73 5.14
C GLU A 115 1.19 -16.39 4.49
N ILE A 116 0.68 -16.50 3.25
CA ILE A 116 0.21 -15.37 2.47
C ILE A 116 -1.20 -15.60 1.94
N MET A 117 -2.05 -14.60 2.10
CA MET A 117 -3.41 -14.58 1.56
C MET A 117 -3.50 -13.43 0.55
N ILE A 118 -4.02 -13.73 -0.64
CA ILE A 118 -4.18 -12.80 -1.74
C ILE A 118 -5.66 -12.71 -2.08
N VAL A 119 -6.22 -11.50 -2.06
CA VAL A 119 -7.63 -11.25 -2.35
C VAL A 119 -7.73 -10.21 -3.48
N PRO A 120 -7.92 -10.67 -4.73
CA PRO A 120 -8.16 -9.79 -5.86
C PRO A 120 -9.54 -9.14 -5.79
N GLY A 121 -9.59 -7.81 -5.84
CA GLY A 121 -10.83 -7.05 -5.99
C GLY A 121 -11.16 -6.88 -7.47
N ILE A 122 -12.14 -7.64 -7.94
CA ILE A 122 -12.59 -7.66 -9.34
C ILE A 122 -13.98 -7.03 -9.43
N ARG A 123 -14.17 -6.20 -10.45
CA ARG A 123 -15.48 -5.66 -10.83
C ARG A 123 -16.01 -6.47 -12.04
N THR A 124 -17.20 -7.04 -11.86
CA THR A 124 -17.99 -7.72 -12.89
C THR A 124 -18.89 -6.76 -13.61
#